data_AF-A0AA41UN76-F1
#
_entry.id   AF-A0AA41UN76-F1
#
_cell.length_a   1.000
_cell.length_b   1.000
_cell.length_c   1.000
_cell.angle_alpha   90.00
_cell.angle_beta   90.00
_cell.angle_gamma   90.00
#
_symmetry.space_group_name_H-M   'P 1'
#
loop_
_entity.id
_entity.type
_entity.pdbx_description
1 polymer ?
#
loop_
_entity_poly.entity_id
_entity_poly.type
_entity_poly.pdbx_seq_one_letter_code
_entity_poly.pdbx_strand_id
1 'polypeptide(L)'
;MDRGFLVFENTSEVIQAENLLKAAGWPVQVMGPPPEIQRGCDLVIAFPLIERLNISRLLEASGFTPLETVPVTGPLLQPVDLFQTTDYGDWLMIRAANMKICIAKATRTIVNISGGGCPDVPYLAAMLVGKTLEEAPSPRALGHTLCGYALQLAYEELVRQCSPS
;
A
#
# COMPACT_ATOMS: atom_id res chain seq x y z
N MET A 1 -13.33 -16.07 5.10
CA MET A 1 -13.29 -16.01 3.62
C MET A 1 -11.88 -16.37 3.21
N ASP A 2 -11.74 -17.38 2.37
CA ASP A 2 -10.42 -17.85 1.93
C ASP A 2 -9.80 -16.83 0.99
N ARG A 3 -8.56 -16.43 1.29
CA ARG A 3 -7.78 -15.50 0.47
C ARG A 3 -6.61 -16.25 -0.17
N GLY A 4 -6.07 -15.70 -1.24
CA GLY A 4 -4.76 -16.06 -1.77
C GLY A 4 -3.85 -14.84 -1.80
N PHE A 5 -2.53 -15.08 -1.83
CA PHE A 5 -1.51 -14.07 -2.06
C PHE A 5 -0.85 -14.28 -3.41
N LEU A 6 -0.66 -13.20 -4.15
CA LEU A 6 0.25 -13.13 -5.29
C LEU A 6 1.56 -12.52 -4.78
N VAL A 7 2.65 -13.28 -4.92
CA VAL A 7 4.00 -12.86 -4.56
C VAL A 7 4.73 -12.46 -5.84
N PHE A 8 5.40 -11.32 -5.83
CA PHE A 8 6.14 -10.77 -6.97
C PHE A 8 7.59 -10.52 -6.59
N GLU A 9 8.47 -10.43 -7.58
CA GLU A 9 9.91 -10.25 -7.33
C GLU A 9 10.22 -8.84 -6.82
N ASN A 10 9.49 -7.85 -7.31
CA ASN A 10 9.71 -6.45 -6.98
C ASN A 10 8.40 -5.70 -6.78
N THR A 11 8.47 -4.58 -6.06
CA THR A 11 7.31 -3.73 -5.74
C THR A 11 6.68 -3.12 -7.00
N SER A 12 7.45 -2.91 -8.07
CA SER A 12 6.94 -2.36 -9.33
C SER A 12 5.93 -3.30 -9.98
N GLU A 13 6.21 -4.61 -9.98
CA GLU A 13 5.27 -5.64 -10.46
C GLU A 13 4.00 -5.70 -9.61
N VAL A 14 4.12 -5.60 -8.28
CA VAL A 14 2.95 -5.52 -7.38
C VAL A 14 2.04 -4.36 -7.79
N ILE A 15 2.62 -3.18 -8.01
CA ILE A 15 1.86 -1.98 -8.39
C ILE A 15 1.20 -2.16 -9.76
N GLN A 16 1.92 -2.70 -10.75
CA GLN A 16 1.37 -2.90 -12.09
C GLN A 16 0.26 -3.94 -12.10
N ALA A 17 0.46 -5.08 -11.44
CA ALA A 17 -0.54 -6.13 -11.30
C ALA A 17 -1.76 -5.64 -10.51
N GLU A 18 -1.57 -4.88 -9.43
CA GLU A 18 -2.68 -4.29 -8.67
C GLU A 18 -3.52 -3.35 -9.54
N ASN A 19 -2.88 -2.44 -10.29
CA ASN A 19 -3.59 -1.52 -11.18
C ASN A 19 -4.39 -2.26 -12.26
N LEU A 20 -3.78 -3.30 -12.85
CA LEU A 20 -4.46 -4.17 -13.83
C LEU A 20 -5.68 -4.86 -13.21
N LEU A 21 -5.52 -5.46 -12.03
CA LEU A 21 -6.58 -6.20 -11.36
C LEU A 21 -7.72 -5.27 -10.92
N LYS A 22 -7.41 -4.10 -10.36
CA LYS A 22 -8.40 -3.08 -9.99
C LYS A 22 -9.13 -2.53 -11.22
N ALA A 23 -8.42 -2.27 -12.32
CA ALA A 23 -9.03 -1.82 -13.57
C ALA A 23 -10.00 -2.86 -14.17
N ALA A 24 -9.74 -4.15 -13.95
CA ALA A 24 -10.64 -5.24 -14.32
C ALA A 24 -11.76 -5.50 -13.28
N GLY A 25 -11.85 -4.71 -12.22
CA GLY A 25 -12.91 -4.78 -11.20
C GLY A 25 -12.69 -5.84 -10.13
N TRP A 26 -11.49 -6.42 -10.01
CA TRP A 26 -11.21 -7.44 -9.01
C TRP A 26 -11.02 -6.83 -7.61
N PRO A 27 -11.63 -7.42 -6.57
CA PRO A 27 -11.50 -6.94 -5.19
C PRO A 27 -10.18 -7.40 -4.59
N VAL A 28 -9.09 -6.71 -4.94
CA VAL A 28 -7.73 -7.00 -4.48
C VAL A 28 -7.23 -5.96 -3.48
N GLN A 29 -6.33 -6.37 -2.60
CA GLN A 29 -5.74 -5.50 -1.58
C GLN A 29 -4.22 -5.73 -1.51
N VAL A 30 -3.44 -4.65 -1.46
CA VAL A 30 -2.01 -4.72 -1.21
C VAL A 30 -1.74 -4.78 0.30
N MET A 31 -0.86 -5.69 0.69
CA MET A 31 -0.52 -5.97 2.09
C MET A 31 0.97 -6.29 2.24
N GLY A 32 1.49 -6.30 3.47
CA GLY A 32 2.81 -6.89 3.72
C GLY A 32 2.77 -8.42 3.64
N PRO A 33 3.82 -9.09 3.11
CA PRO A 33 3.89 -10.54 3.10
C PRO A 33 4.02 -11.09 4.53
N PRO A 34 3.32 -12.18 4.88
CA PRO A 34 3.68 -13.00 6.02
C PRO A 34 5.16 -13.42 6.00
N PRO A 35 5.82 -13.57 7.16
CA PRO A 35 7.25 -13.93 7.24
C PRO A 35 7.63 -15.19 6.43
N GLU A 36 6.71 -16.15 6.32
CA GLU A 36 6.92 -17.44 5.62
C GLU A 36 7.04 -17.28 4.10
N ILE A 37 6.44 -16.23 3.54
CA ILE A 37 6.38 -15.95 2.10
C ILE A 37 7.03 -14.62 1.72
N GLN A 38 7.73 -13.97 2.66
CA GLN A 38 8.47 -12.74 2.40
C GLN A 38 9.66 -13.03 1.48
N ARG A 39 9.41 -12.97 0.17
CA ARG A 39 10.36 -13.21 -0.91
C ARG A 39 10.20 -12.11 -1.95
N GLY A 40 11.30 -11.66 -2.54
CA GLY A 40 11.29 -10.58 -3.54
C GLY A 40 11.20 -9.19 -2.91
N CYS A 41 10.01 -8.78 -2.46
CA CYS A 41 9.77 -7.44 -1.90
C CYS A 41 8.84 -7.42 -0.67
N ASP A 42 8.64 -6.23 -0.11
CA ASP A 42 7.84 -6.00 1.11
C ASP A 42 6.33 -5.95 0.88
N LEU A 43 5.82 -6.31 -0.31
CA LEU A 43 4.39 -6.26 -0.64
C LEU A 43 3.88 -7.53 -1.35
N VAL A 44 2.62 -7.87 -1.09
CA VAL A 44 1.85 -8.91 -1.79
C VAL A 44 0.46 -8.40 -2.16
N ILE A 45 -0.19 -9.04 -3.14
CA ILE A 45 -1.59 -8.78 -3.47
C ILE A 45 -2.46 -9.89 -2.90
N ALA A 46 -3.33 -9.55 -1.97
CA ALA A 46 -4.39 -10.41 -1.45
C ALA A 46 -5.60 -10.40 -2.39
N PHE A 47 -6.16 -11.57 -2.67
CA PHE A 47 -7.35 -11.74 -3.51
C PHE A 47 -8.27 -12.86 -3.00
N PRO A 48 -9.56 -12.90 -3.38
CA PRO A 48 -10.46 -14.00 -3.00
C PRO A 48 -10.05 -15.30 -3.69
N LEU A 49 -9.87 -16.39 -2.95
CA LEU A 49 -9.34 -17.63 -3.53
C LEU A 49 -10.24 -18.23 -4.64
N ILE A 50 -11.55 -17.97 -4.57
CA ILE A 50 -12.52 -18.36 -5.60
C ILE A 50 -12.20 -17.74 -6.98
N GLU A 51 -11.55 -16.58 -7.01
CA GLU A 51 -11.20 -15.87 -8.25
C GLU A 51 -9.84 -16.26 -8.82
N ARG A 52 -9.14 -17.23 -8.20
CA ARG A 52 -7.78 -17.62 -8.59
C ARG A 52 -7.64 -17.87 -10.09
N LEU A 53 -8.54 -18.65 -10.68
CA LEU A 53 -8.46 -19.00 -12.10
C LEU A 53 -8.58 -17.77 -13.01
N ASN A 54 -9.51 -16.86 -12.70
CA ASN A 54 -9.76 -15.67 -13.51
C ASN A 54 -8.60 -14.67 -13.39
N ILE A 55 -8.11 -14.46 -12.16
CA ILE A 55 -6.98 -13.59 -11.86
C ILE A 55 -5.69 -14.10 -12.52
N SER A 56 -5.39 -15.40 -12.42
CA SER A 56 -4.21 -15.99 -13.07
C SER A 56 -4.25 -15.81 -14.60
N ARG A 57 -5.40 -16.06 -15.24
CA ARG A 57 -5.56 -15.86 -16.69
C ARG A 57 -5.36 -14.42 -17.12
N LEU A 58 -5.88 -13.46 -16.36
CA LEU A 58 -5.73 -12.04 -16.65
C LEU A 58 -4.27 -11.58 -16.54
N LEU A 59 -3.57 -12.04 -15.51
CA LEU A 59 -2.15 -11.74 -15.30
C LEU A 59 -1.30 -12.35 -16.41
N GLU A 60 -1.49 -13.62 -16.74
CA GLU A 60 -0.79 -14.31 -17.83
C GLU A 60 -1.03 -13.62 -19.19
N ALA A 61 -2.27 -13.28 -19.51
CA ALA A 61 -2.62 -12.58 -20.75
C ALA A 61 -1.97 -11.19 -20.85
N SER A 62 -1.59 -10.60 -19.71
CA SER A 62 -0.95 -9.28 -19.62
C SER A 62 0.56 -9.38 -19.40
N GLY A 63 1.14 -10.59 -19.41
CA GLY A 63 2.57 -10.83 -19.25
C GLY A 63 3.08 -10.78 -17.80
N PHE A 64 2.20 -10.78 -16.80
CA PHE A 64 2.59 -10.87 -15.39
C PHE A 64 2.55 -12.31 -14.91
N THR A 65 3.69 -12.79 -14.41
CA THR A 65 3.80 -14.12 -13.80
C THR A 65 4.25 -13.96 -12.36
N PRO A 66 3.35 -14.08 -11.37
CA PRO A 66 3.72 -14.07 -9.96
C PRO A 66 4.78 -15.15 -9.69
N LEU A 67 5.74 -14.86 -8.81
CA LEU A 67 6.72 -15.85 -8.32
C LEU A 67 6.00 -17.02 -7.65
N GLU A 68 4.94 -16.70 -6.90
CA GLU A 68 4.16 -17.68 -6.19
C GLU A 68 2.71 -17.22 -6.05
N THR A 69 1.78 -18.17 -6.10
CA THR A 69 0.37 -17.95 -5.74
C THR A 69 0.03 -18.88 -4.58
N VAL A 70 -0.05 -18.30 -3.39
CA VAL A 70 -0.17 -19.05 -2.13
C VAL A 70 -1.61 -18.94 -1.62
N PRO A 71 -2.35 -20.06 -1.45
CA PRO A 71 -3.62 -20.01 -0.73
C PRO A 71 -3.34 -19.73 0.75
N VAL A 72 -4.12 -18.85 1.36
CA VAL A 72 -4.03 -18.57 2.80
C VAL A 72 -4.67 -19.71 3.57
N THR A 73 -3.92 -20.79 3.77
CA THR A 73 -4.33 -21.96 4.56
C THR A 73 -3.67 -21.93 5.94
N GLY A 74 -4.42 -21.50 6.95
CA GLY A 74 -4.02 -21.56 8.36
C GLY A 74 -3.61 -20.21 8.98
N PRO A 75 -3.51 -20.15 10.32
CA PRO A 75 -3.30 -18.90 11.08
C PRO A 75 -1.91 -18.25 10.89
N LEU A 76 -0.94 -18.96 10.32
CA LEU A 76 0.42 -18.47 10.09
C LEU A 76 0.53 -17.54 8.87
N LEU A 77 -0.44 -17.60 7.94
CA LEU A 77 -0.48 -16.72 6.76
C LEU A 77 -1.38 -15.50 6.99
N GLN A 78 -1.55 -15.07 8.24
CA GLN A 78 -2.26 -13.82 8.51
C GLN A 78 -1.42 -12.66 7.94
N PRO A 79 -2.03 -11.80 7.13
CA PRO A 79 -1.31 -10.67 6.58
C PRO A 79 -0.81 -9.80 7.73
N VAL A 80 0.49 -9.50 7.70
CA VAL A 80 1.07 -8.50 8.60
C VAL A 80 0.52 -7.14 8.23
N ASP A 81 0.33 -6.32 9.25
CA ASP A 81 -0.14 -4.95 9.05
C ASP A 81 0.90 -4.22 8.18
N LEU A 82 0.44 -3.75 7.02
CA LEU A 82 1.24 -2.92 6.12
C LEU A 82 1.64 -1.61 6.82
N PHE A 83 0.79 -1.19 7.76
CA PHE A 83 0.88 0.08 8.42
C PHE A 83 1.46 -0.07 9.81
N GLN A 84 2.42 0.78 10.13
CA GLN A 84 2.79 1.02 11.52
C GLN A 84 2.23 2.37 11.93
N THR A 85 1.28 2.33 12.86
CA THR A 85 0.67 3.53 13.46
C THR A 85 1.43 3.91 14.72
N THR A 86 1.84 5.17 14.83
CA THR A 86 2.41 5.74 16.06
C THR A 86 1.63 6.98 16.46
N ASP A 87 1.10 6.95 17.68
CA ASP A 87 0.40 8.08 18.30
C ASP A 87 1.38 8.87 19.18
N TYR A 88 1.55 10.16 18.88
CA TYR A 88 2.40 11.09 19.62
C TYR A 88 1.59 12.10 20.46
N GLY A 89 0.34 11.79 20.79
CA GLY A 89 -0.58 12.69 21.48
C GLY A 89 -1.30 13.58 20.48
N ASP A 90 -0.80 14.80 20.26
CA ASP A 90 -1.40 15.77 19.34
C ASP A 90 -1.20 15.40 17.86
N TRP A 91 -0.29 14.46 17.59
CA TRP A 91 0.05 14.01 16.25
C TRP A 91 -0.18 12.52 16.05
N LEU A 92 -0.53 12.14 14.82
CA LEU A 92 -0.68 10.76 14.39
C LEU A 92 0.23 10.53 13.19
N MET A 93 1.07 9.49 13.26
CA MET A 93 1.96 9.09 12.18
C MET A 93 1.60 7.69 11.67
N ILE A 94 1.48 7.56 10.36
CA ILE A 94 1.36 6.27 9.67
C ILE A 94 2.61 6.05 8.85
N ARG A 95 3.22 4.88 9.02
CA ARG A 95 4.30 4.36 8.18
C ARG A 95 3.78 3.25 7.28
N ALA A 96 4.04 3.34 5.99
CA ALA A 96 3.91 2.22 5.05
C ALA A 96 5.28 1.96 4.41
N ALA A 97 5.79 0.72 4.54
CA ALA A 97 7.17 0.38 4.19
C ALA A 97 8.18 1.38 4.80
N ASN A 98 8.97 2.06 3.96
CA ASN A 98 9.96 3.06 4.39
C ASN A 98 9.45 4.50 4.38
N MET A 99 8.17 4.75 4.06
CA MET A 99 7.59 6.09 4.02
C MET A 99 6.69 6.38 5.22
N LYS A 100 6.76 7.61 5.72
CA LYS A 100 6.01 8.08 6.88
C LYS A 100 5.27 9.36 6.54
N ILE A 101 4.04 9.48 7.01
CA ILE A 101 3.23 10.70 6.96
C ILE A 101 2.67 10.96 8.35
N CYS A 102 2.79 12.20 8.83
CA CYS A 102 2.36 12.60 10.15
C CYS A 102 1.42 13.80 10.04
N ILE A 103 0.31 13.77 10.79
CA ILE A 103 -0.66 14.86 10.86
C ILE A 103 -0.78 15.41 12.27
N ALA A 104 -1.15 16.69 12.40
CA ALA A 104 -1.74 17.22 13.62
C ALA A 104 -3.21 16.81 13.68
N LYS A 105 -3.64 16.12 14.73
CA LYS A 105 -4.99 15.54 14.81
C LYS A 105 -6.11 16.58 14.84
N ALA A 106 -5.87 17.71 15.51
CA ALA A 106 -6.86 18.77 15.70
C ALA A 106 -7.30 19.41 14.37
N THR A 107 -6.36 19.59 13.44
CA THR A 107 -6.58 20.28 12.16
C THR A 107 -6.48 19.35 10.95
N ARG A 108 -6.02 18.11 11.15
CA ARG A 108 -5.66 17.15 10.10
C ARG A 108 -4.61 17.68 9.13
N THR A 109 -3.80 18.64 9.57
CA THR A 109 -2.70 19.20 8.76
C THR A 109 -1.54 18.23 8.72
N ILE A 110 -1.02 17.95 7.53
CA ILE A 110 0.20 17.18 7.33
C ILE A 110 1.38 18.01 7.86
N VAL A 111 2.00 17.55 8.94
CA VAL A 111 3.12 18.25 9.60
C VAL A 111 4.48 17.67 9.23
N ASN A 112 4.52 16.42 8.77
CA ASN A 112 5.77 15.79 8.35
C ASN A 112 5.52 14.70 7.30
N ILE A 113 6.44 14.65 6.33
CA ILE A 113 6.68 13.49 5.48
C ILE A 113 8.16 13.16 5.59
N SER A 114 8.47 11.89 5.81
CA SER A 114 9.85 11.43 5.99
C SER A 114 10.05 9.98 5.57
N GLY A 115 11.31 9.58 5.46
CA GLY A 115 11.72 8.25 5.02
C GLY A 115 11.97 8.16 3.51
N GLY A 116 12.01 6.94 3.00
CA GLY A 116 12.30 6.65 1.60
C GLY A 116 13.72 7.01 1.14
N GLY A 117 13.92 6.91 -0.18
CA GLY A 117 15.17 7.29 -0.85
C GLY A 117 14.98 7.59 -2.34
N CYS A 118 13.74 7.68 -2.80
CA CYS A 118 13.41 7.98 -4.18
C CYS A 118 13.54 9.49 -4.47
N PRO A 119 13.85 9.87 -5.73
CA PRO A 119 14.11 11.26 -6.10
C PRO A 119 12.88 12.17 -5.98
N ASP A 120 11.66 11.63 -5.96
CA ASP A 120 10.42 12.40 -5.83
C ASP A 120 10.03 12.71 -4.37
N VAL A 121 10.67 12.09 -3.37
CA VAL A 121 10.33 12.29 -1.95
C VAL A 121 10.46 13.77 -1.51
N PRO A 122 11.54 14.51 -1.84
CA PRO A 122 11.64 15.92 -1.46
C PRO A 122 10.52 16.77 -2.06
N TYR A 123 10.14 16.49 -3.32
CA TYR A 123 9.05 17.20 -4.00
C TYR A 123 7.70 16.88 -3.36
N LEU A 124 7.41 15.60 -3.08
CA LEU A 124 6.21 15.18 -2.38
C LEU A 124 6.08 15.85 -1.01
N ALA A 125 7.15 15.87 -0.22
CA ALA A 125 7.17 16.53 1.08
C ALA A 125 6.86 18.03 0.95
N ALA A 126 7.49 18.72 0.01
CA ALA A 126 7.28 20.15 -0.22
C ALA A 126 5.85 20.49 -0.66
N MET A 127 5.21 19.61 -1.44
CA MET A 127 3.86 19.84 -1.95
C MET A 127 2.75 19.51 -0.96
N LEU A 128 3.01 18.63 0.00
CA LEU A 128 2.00 18.08 0.90
C LEU A 128 2.07 18.66 2.32
N VAL A 129 3.26 18.92 2.85
CA VAL A 129 3.42 19.46 4.21
C VAL A 129 2.78 20.85 4.29
N GLY A 130 2.00 21.07 5.36
CA GLY A 130 1.24 22.30 5.59
C GLY A 130 -0.19 22.28 5.06
N LYS A 131 -0.58 21.28 4.25
CA LYS A 131 -1.96 21.10 3.78
C LYS A 131 -2.75 20.21 4.72
N THR A 132 -4.07 20.39 4.79
CA THR A 132 -4.94 19.41 5.45
C THR A 132 -5.09 18.14 4.60
N LEU A 133 -5.53 17.03 5.21
CA LEU A 133 -5.83 15.81 4.46
C LEU A 133 -6.87 16.06 3.35
N GLU A 134 -7.81 16.97 3.57
CA GLU A 134 -8.86 17.32 2.61
C GLU A 134 -8.35 18.18 1.43
N GLU A 135 -7.34 19.03 1.66
CA GLU A 135 -6.77 19.93 0.65
C GLU A 135 -5.56 19.33 -0.09
N ALA A 136 -4.88 18.38 0.53
CA ALA A 136 -3.68 17.77 -0.03
C ALA A 136 -4.03 16.95 -1.28
N PRO A 137 -3.32 17.14 -2.40
CA PRO A 137 -3.43 16.21 -3.52
C PRO A 137 -2.99 14.81 -3.07
N SER A 138 -3.55 13.78 -3.70
CA SER A 138 -3.09 12.40 -3.52
C SER A 138 -1.57 12.32 -3.79
N PRO A 139 -0.77 11.71 -2.89
CA PRO A 139 0.64 11.43 -3.17
C PRO A 139 0.88 10.73 -4.51
N ARG A 140 -0.03 9.83 -4.91
CA ARG A 140 0.05 9.12 -6.20
C ARG A 140 -0.21 10.02 -7.41
N ALA A 141 -0.91 11.13 -7.26
CA ALA A 141 -1.10 12.12 -8.33
C ALA A 141 0.17 12.95 -8.58
N LEU A 142 1.07 13.03 -7.61
CA LEU A 142 2.32 13.80 -7.67
C LEU A 142 3.57 12.94 -7.88
N GLY A 143 3.59 11.74 -7.29
CA GLY A 143 4.74 10.85 -7.23
C GLY A 143 4.57 9.63 -8.11
N HIS A 144 5.66 9.23 -8.77
CA HIS A 144 5.68 8.10 -9.70
C HIS A 144 6.58 6.96 -9.23
N THR A 145 7.24 7.11 -8.09
CA THR A 145 8.14 6.09 -7.55
C THR A 145 7.44 5.15 -6.56
N LEU A 146 8.16 4.11 -6.13
CA LEU A 146 7.74 3.21 -5.06
C LEU A 146 7.52 3.95 -3.73
N CYS A 147 8.34 4.96 -3.43
CA CYS A 147 8.13 5.79 -2.24
C CYS A 147 6.86 6.63 -2.36
N GLY A 148 6.58 7.20 -3.54
CA GLY A 148 5.31 7.90 -3.79
C GLY A 148 4.09 7.00 -3.61
N TYR A 149 4.19 5.74 -4.05
CA TYR A 149 3.15 4.73 -3.83
C TYR A 149 3.00 4.34 -2.35
N ALA A 150 4.08 4.07 -1.63
CA ALA A 150 4.01 3.77 -0.20
C ALA A 150 3.42 4.96 0.59
N LEU A 151 3.79 6.19 0.24
CA LEU A 151 3.22 7.39 0.83
C LEU A 151 1.72 7.52 0.54
N GLN A 152 1.26 7.14 -0.66
CA GLN A 152 -0.17 7.07 -0.97
C GLN A 152 -0.91 6.12 -0.03
N LEU A 153 -0.40 4.90 0.17
CA LEU A 153 -1.04 3.93 1.06
C LEU A 153 -1.13 4.45 2.50
N ALA A 154 -0.07 5.09 2.99
CA ALA A 154 -0.07 5.67 4.33
C ALA A 154 -1.04 6.87 4.44
N TYR A 155 -1.19 7.67 3.38
CA TYR A 155 -2.16 8.76 3.31
C TYR A 155 -3.60 8.25 3.32
N GLU A 156 -3.92 7.21 2.54
CA GLU A 156 -5.25 6.58 2.55
C GLU A 156 -5.62 6.02 3.92
N GLU A 157 -4.65 5.40 4.60
CA GLU A 157 -4.86 4.88 5.94
C GLU A 157 -5.10 6.00 6.97
N LEU A 158 -4.40 7.14 6.87
CA LEU A 158 -4.71 8.33 7.68
C LEU A 158 -6.14 8.82 7.44
N VAL A 159 -6.55 8.94 6.18
CA VAL A 159 -7.91 9.36 5.83
C VAL A 159 -8.94 8.38 6.42
N ARG A 160 -8.68 7.07 6.33
CA ARG A 160 -9.55 6.03 6.90
C ARG A 160 -9.67 6.16 8.42
N GLN A 161 -8.55 6.32 9.13
CA GLN A 161 -8.56 6.44 10.60
C GLN A 161 -9.14 7.77 11.11
N CYS A 162 -9.09 8.82 10.29
CA CYS A 162 -9.57 10.15 10.64
C CYS A 162 -10.95 10.50 10.04
N SER A 163 -11.57 9.61 9.28
CA SER A 163 -12.93 9.79 8.79
C SER A 163 -13.92 9.72 9.97
N PRO A 164 -14.93 10.61 10.04
CA PRO A 164 -15.95 10.54 11.07
C PRO A 164 -16.73 9.22 10.94
N SER A 165 -16.91 8.52 12.07
CA SER A 165 -17.76 7.32 12.18
C SER A 165 -19.23 7.63 11.94
#